data_AF-A0A8I1UJN2-F1
#
_entry.id   AF-A0A8I1UJN2-F1
#
_cell.length_a   1.000
_cell.length_b   1.000
_cell.length_c   1.000
_cell.angle_alpha   90.00
_cell.angle_beta   90.00
_cell.angle_gamma   90.00
#
_symmetry.space_group_name_H-M   'P 1'
#
loop_
_entity.id
_entity.type
_entity.pdbx_description
1 polymer ?
#
loop_
_entity_poly.entity_id
_entity_poly.type
_entity_poly.pdbx_seq_one_letter_code
_entity_poly.pdbx_strand_id
1 'polypeptide(L)' 'MLRKVGRLFTIKTRFEAFLIIYALGLGAASRGAHYLTQFPGWGGKLLFLACTGAVFMAGAKILDCLKYERERREAADSD' A
#
# COMPACT_ATOMS: atom_id res chain seq x y z
N MET A 1 -15.92 -19.47 -9.63
CA MET A 1 -15.74 -18.51 -8.51
C MET A 1 -14.33 -17.90 -8.43
N LEU A 2 -13.26 -18.65 -8.73
CA LEU A 2 -11.85 -18.16 -8.71
C LEU A 2 -11.61 -16.83 -9.47
N ARG A 3 -12.23 -16.63 -10.65
CA ARG A 3 -12.13 -15.38 -11.41
C ARG A 3 -12.72 -14.15 -10.70
N LYS A 4 -13.69 -14.32 -9.79
CA LYS A 4 -14.26 -13.22 -8.99
C LYS A 4 -13.32 -12.83 -7.85
N VAL A 5 -12.63 -13.79 -7.24
CA VAL A 5 -11.65 -13.54 -6.17
C VAL A 5 -10.45 -12.79 -6.73
N GLY A 6 -9.98 -13.13 -7.93
CA GLY A 6 -8.87 -12.41 -8.58
C GLY A 6 -9.13 -10.92 -8.82
N ARG A 7 -10.40 -10.52 -9.03
CA ARG A 7 -10.78 -9.10 -9.18
C ARG A 7 -10.59 -8.29 -7.89
N LEU A 8 -10.63 -8.92 -6.72
CA LEU A 8 -10.40 -8.25 -5.45
C LEU A 8 -8.93 -7.84 -5.26
N PHE A 9 -8.01 -8.52 -5.97
CA PHE A 9 -6.58 -8.22 -5.98
C PHE A 9 -6.16 -7.31 -7.14
N THR A 10 -7.11 -6.79 -7.92
CA THR A 10 -6.83 -5.85 -9.01
C THR A 10 -7.27 -4.45 -8.59
N ILE A 11 -6.34 -3.50 -8.58
CA ILE A 11 -6.61 -2.11 -8.21
C ILE A 11 -6.95 -1.36 -9.50
N LYS A 12 -8.19 -0.88 -9.65
CA LYS A 12 -8.61 -0.13 -10.86
C LYS A 12 -8.74 1.35 -10.62
N THR A 13 -9.09 1.75 -9.41
CA THR A 13 -9.42 3.15 -9.09
C THR A 13 -8.47 3.73 -8.06
N ARG A 14 -8.33 5.06 -8.09
CA ARG A 14 -7.59 5.81 -7.05
C ARG A 14 -8.18 5.58 -5.66
N PHE A 15 -9.50 5.41 -5.57
CA PHE A 15 -10.18 5.16 -4.30
C PHE A 15 -9.79 3.78 -3.70
N GLU A 16 -9.78 2.73 -4.52
CA GLU A 16 -9.30 1.41 -4.09
C GLU A 16 -7.83 1.45 -3.65
N ALA A 17 -6.99 2.18 -4.39
CA ALA A 17 -5.59 2.39 -4.01
C ALA A 17 -5.47 3.07 -2.63
N PHE A 18 -6.20 4.15 -2.40
CA PHE A 18 -6.18 4.84 -1.10
C PHE A 18 -6.73 3.96 0.03
N LEU A 19 -7.76 3.16 -0.21
CA LEU A 19 -8.27 2.19 0.78
C LEU A 19 -7.21 1.15 1.16
N ILE A 20 -6.46 0.63 0.18
CA ILE A 20 -5.38 -0.33 0.45
C ILE A 20 -4.24 0.34 1.21
N ILE A 21 -3.81 1.54 0.80
CA ILE A 21 -2.76 2.29 1.50
C ILE A 21 -3.17 2.59 2.94
N TYR A 22 -4.43 2.96 3.16
CA TYR A 22 -4.99 3.19 4.49
C TYR A 22 -4.99 1.91 5.34
N ALA A 23 -5.41 0.77 4.78
CA ALA A 23 -5.38 -0.51 5.46
C ALA A 23 -3.95 -0.94 5.83
N LEU A 24 -2.99 -0.74 4.91
CA LEU A 24 -1.56 -0.97 5.18
C LEU A 24 -1.03 -0.05 6.29
N GLY A 25 -1.42 1.23 6.27
CA GLY A 25 -1.08 2.21 7.29
C GLY A 25 -1.61 1.82 8.68
N LEU A 26 -2.88 1.44 8.78
CA LEU A 26 -3.50 0.95 10.02
C LEU A 26 -2.78 -0.30 10.56
N GLY A 27 -2.47 -1.27 9.69
CA GLY A 27 -1.76 -2.47 10.07
C GLY A 27 -0.32 -2.20 10.53
N ALA A 28 0.39 -1.31 9.85
CA ALA A 28 1.74 -0.91 10.21
C ALA A 28 1.78 -0.09 11.51
N ALA A 29 0.82 0.81 11.72
CA ALA A 29 0.73 1.62 12.94
C ALA A 29 0.42 0.77 14.17
N SER A 30 -0.53 -0.16 14.06
CA SER A 30 -0.89 -1.08 15.16
C SER A 30 0.27 -2.00 15.54
N ARG A 31 0.94 -2.64 14.55
CA ARG A 31 2.16 -3.44 14.82
C ARG A 31 3.33 -2.58 15.30
N GLY A 32 3.48 -1.39 14.72
CA GLY A 32 4.49 -0.43 15.14
C GLY A 32 4.36 -0.07 16.61
N ALA A 33 3.15 0.27 17.05
CA ALA A 33 2.88 0.61 18.45
C ALA A 33 3.24 -0.56 19.38
N HIS A 34 3.01 -1.80 18.93
CA HIS A 34 3.41 -3.00 19.65
C HIS A 34 4.95 -3.17 19.73
N TYR A 35 5.71 -2.76 18.71
CA TYR A 35 7.18 -2.78 18.78
C TYR A 35 7.74 -1.81 19.81
N LEU A 36 7.08 -0.68 20.04
CA LEU A 36 7.50 0.30 21.06
C LEU A 36 7.33 -0.26 22.48
N THR A 37 6.34 -1.11 22.72
CA THR A 37 6.11 -1.74 24.03
C THR A 37 6.93 -3.00 24.23
N GLN A 38 7.11 -3.83 23.20
CA GLN A 38 7.91 -5.07 23.30
C GLN A 38 9.42 -4.82 23.31
N PHE A 39 9.91 -3.83 22.57
CA PHE A 39 11.33 -3.53 22.44
C PHE A 39 11.61 -2.10 22.91
N PRO A 40 11.53 -1.84 24.22
CA PRO A 40 11.76 -0.51 24.77
C PRO A 40 13.19 -0.05 24.47
N GLY A 41 13.32 1.14 23.90
CA GLY A 41 14.60 1.74 23.51
C GLY A 41 14.63 2.17 22.04
N TRP A 42 15.82 2.19 21.47
CA TRP A 42 16.04 2.61 20.07
C TRP A 42 15.55 1.58 19.05
N GLY A 43 15.63 0.29 19.38
CA GLY A 43 15.21 -0.80 18.50
C GLY A 43 13.73 -0.73 18.12
N GLY A 44 12.83 -0.55 19.10
CA GLY A 44 11.40 -0.41 18.83
C GLY A 44 11.06 0.80 17.97
N LYS A 45 11.77 1.93 18.14
CA LYS A 45 11.58 3.15 17.32
C LYS A 45 12.05 2.96 15.89
N LEU A 46 13.18 2.28 15.68
CA LEU A 46 13.67 1.92 14.35
C LEU A 46 12.71 0.95 13.64
N LEU A 47 12.18 -0.05 14.36
CA LEU A 47 11.19 -0.97 13.81
C LEU A 47 9.88 -0.26 13.47
N PHE A 48 9.42 0.66 14.32
CA PHE A 48 8.26 1.50 14.05
C PHE A 48 8.45 2.30 12.76
N LEU A 49 9.58 3.01 12.65
CA LEU A 49 9.96 3.81 11.49
C LEU A 49 10.05 2.95 10.23
N ALA A 50 10.66 1.76 10.31
CA ALA A 50 10.75 0.85 9.19
C ALA A 50 9.37 0.37 8.72
N CYS A 51 8.45 0.08 9.65
CA CYS A 51 7.08 -0.31 9.33
C CYS A 51 6.33 0.83 8.61
N THR A 52 6.43 2.07 9.11
CA THR A 52 5.80 3.23 8.46
C THR A 52 6.45 3.55 7.12
N GLY A 53 7.78 3.48 7.03
CA GLY A 53 8.55 3.66 5.81
C GLY A 53 8.15 2.69 4.70
N ALA A 54 7.90 1.43 5.04
CA ALA A 54 7.40 0.43 4.10
C ALA A 54 6.05 0.81 3.48
N VAL A 55 5.13 1.41 4.27
CA VAL A 55 3.83 1.87 3.77
C VAL A 55 3.99 3.01 2.78
N PHE A 56 4.90 3.97 3.04
CA PHE A 56 5.15 5.07 2.10
C PHE A 56 5.71 4.56 0.76
N MET A 57 6.68 3.64 0.79
CA MET A 57 7.23 3.04 -0.43
C MET A 57 6.16 2.24 -1.20
N ALA A 58 5.35 1.45 -0.49
CA ALA A 58 4.25 0.70 -1.08
C ALA A 58 3.20 1.64 -1.69
N GLY A 59 2.81 2.70 -0.97
CA GLY A 59 1.82 3.66 -1.44
C GLY A 59 2.26 4.41 -2.69
N ALA A 60 3.53 4.84 -2.75
CA ALA A 60 4.09 5.46 -3.95
C ALA A 60 4.01 4.52 -5.17
N LYS A 61 4.45 3.26 -5.00
CA LYS A 61 4.40 2.26 -6.08
C LYS A 61 2.99 1.95 -6.55
N ILE A 62 2.02 1.86 -5.63
CA ILE A 62 0.61 1.61 -5.98
C ILE A 62 0.07 2.77 -6.84
N LEU A 63 0.35 4.02 -6.45
CA LEU A 63 -0.11 5.20 -7.19
C LEU A 63 0.58 5.32 -8.56
N ASP A 64 1.88 5.03 -8.64
CA ASP A 64 2.63 5.02 -9.90
C ASP A 64 2.07 3.99 -10.87
N CYS A 65 1.84 2.75 -10.42
CA CYS A 65 1.24 1.71 -11.25
C CYS A 65 -0.12 2.14 -11.81
N LEU A 66 -0.95 2.80 -11.01
CA LEU A 66 -2.26 3.27 -11.46
C LEU A 66 -2.14 4.38 -12.53
N LYS A 67 -1.12 5.23 -12.42
CA LYS A 67 -0.80 6.25 -13.44
C LYS A 67 -0.36 5.58 -14.75
N TYR A 68 0.56 4.62 -14.67
CA TYR A 68 1.04 3.87 -15.84
C TYR A 68 -0.09 3.10 -16.53
N GLU A 69 -0.97 2.43 -15.78
CA GLU A 69 -2.11 1.72 -16.38
C GLU A 69 -3.09 2.65 -17.09
N ARG A 70 -3.30 3.85 -16.55
CA ARG A 70 -4.13 4.88 -17.19
C ARG A 70 -3.50 5.36 -18.50
N GLU A 71 -2.23 5.72 -18.48
CA GLU A 71 -1.48 6.16 -19.68
C GLU A 71 -1.48 5.08 -20.77
N ARG A 72 -1.26 3.82 -20.40
CA ARG A 72 -1.33 2.68 -21.34
C ARG A 72 -2.71 2.51 -21.97
N ARG A 73 -3.77 2.77 -21.21
CA ARG A 73 -5.15 2.68 -21.72
C ARG A 73 -5.48 3.82 -22.66
N GLU A 74 -5.02 5.04 -22.35
CA GLU A 74 -5.19 6.20 -23.22
C GLU A 74 -4.42 6.03 -24.54
N ALA A 75 -3.19 5.51 -24.51
CA ALA A 75 -2.41 5.25 -25.73
C ALA A 75 -3.01 4.16 -26.63
N ALA A 76 -3.67 3.15 -26.05
CA ALA A 76 -4.34 2.08 -26.81
C ALA A 76 -5.66 2.51 -27.46
N ASP A 77 -6.24 3.63 -27.01
CA ASP A 77 -7.49 4.20 -27.55
C ASP A 77 -7.21 5.22 -28.68
N SER A 78 -5.94 5.61 -28.86
CA SER A 78 -5.48 6.55 -29.88
C SER A 78 -4.94 5.90 -31.17
N ASP A 79 -4.88 4.56 -31.23
CA ASP A 79 -4.57 3.72 -32.40
C ASP A 79 -5.86 3.13 -33.00
#